data_AF-A0A9X8ZH40-F1
#
_entry.id   AF-A0A9X8ZH40-F1
#
_cell.length_a   1.000
_cell.length_b   1.000
_cell.length_c   1.000
_cell.angle_alpha   90.00
_cell.angle_beta   90.00
_cell.angle_gamma   90.00
#
_symmetry.space_group_name_H-M   'P 1'
#
loop_
_entity.id
_entity.type
_entity.pdbx_description
1 polymer ?
#
loop_
_entity_poly.entity_id
_entity_poly.type
_entity_poly.pdbx_seq_one_letter_code
_entity_poly.pdbx_strand_id
1 'polypeptide(L)' 'MFSAMGQQALTGIIAHLFFIAVTWWALQALHFDKILRSNSVIKARVLYILLTVAIGSVVSNFFLDYLGFANQLPYMFSND' A
#
# COMPACT_ATOMS: atom_id res chain seq x y z
N MET A 1 -25.72 -2.83 -5.86
CA MET A 1 -25.02 -1.57 -5.50
C MET A 1 -24.30 -1.69 -4.17
N PHE A 2 -24.97 -1.94 -3.04
CA PHE A 2 -24.31 -2.09 -1.73
C PHE A 2 -23.30 -3.26 -1.65
N SER A 3 -23.58 -4.38 -2.30
CA SER A 3 -22.67 -5.52 -2.39
C SER A 3 -21.36 -5.20 -3.12
N ALA A 4 -21.45 -4.49 -4.25
CA ALA A 4 -20.28 -4.06 -5.02
C ALA A 4 -19.40 -3.08 -4.22
N MET A 5 -20.01 -2.12 -3.51
CA MET A 5 -19.28 -1.21 -2.63
C MET A 5 -18.61 -1.94 -1.46
N GLY A 6 -19.30 -2.91 -0.86
CA GLY A 6 -18.74 -3.74 0.22
C GLY A 6 -17.56 -4.59 -0.25
N GLN A 7 -17.67 -5.20 -1.43
CA GLN A 7 -16.58 -5.98 -2.03
C GLN A 7 -15.36 -5.09 -2.34
N GLN A 8 -15.58 -3.89 -2.88
CA GLN A 8 -14.52 -2.94 -3.19
C GLN A 8 -13.83 -2.43 -1.91
N ALA A 9 -14.59 -2.17 -0.85
CA ALA A 9 -14.04 -1.80 0.46
C ALA A 9 -13.20 -2.94 1.07
N LEU A 10 -13.68 -4.19 1.00
CA LEU A 10 -12.95 -5.36 1.47
C LEU A 10 -11.64 -5.56 0.71
N THR A 11 -11.67 -5.48 -0.62
CA THR A 11 -10.46 -5.55 -1.46
C THR A 11 -9.49 -4.44 -1.10
N GLY A 12 -9.98 -3.21 -0.88
CA GLY A 12 -9.16 -2.09 -0.45
C GLY A 12 -8.45 -2.34 0.87
N ILE A 13 -9.18 -2.77 1.91
CA ILE A 13 -8.61 -3.07 3.23
C ILE A 13 -7.53 -4.16 3.13
N ILE A 14 -7.82 -5.25 2.42
CA ILE A 14 -6.88 -6.37 2.25
C ILE A 14 -5.62 -5.89 1.51
N ALA A 15 -5.77 -5.11 0.44
CA ALA A 15 -4.65 -4.56 -0.31
C ALA A 15 -3.77 -3.67 0.57
N HIS A 16 -4.35 -2.72 1.31
CA HIS A 16 -3.59 -1.82 2.18
C HIS A 16 -2.81 -2.60 3.24
N LEU A 17 -3.43 -3.56 3.93
CA LEU A 17 -2.75 -4.37 4.93
C LEU A 17 -1.61 -5.21 4.33
N PHE A 18 -1.84 -5.81 3.16
CA PHE A 18 -0.82 -6.57 2.44
C PHE A 18 0.38 -5.69 2.07
N PHE A 19 0.15 -4.53 1.44
CA PHE A 19 1.24 -3.64 1.02
C PHE A 19 1.95 -2.97 2.20
N ILE A 20 1.27 -2.68 3.30
CA ILE A 20 1.91 -2.22 4.54
C ILE A 20 2.86 -3.31 5.07
N ALA A 21 2.43 -4.58 5.12
CA ALA A 21 3.28 -5.69 5.58
C ALA A 21 4.51 -5.90 4.67
N VAL A 22 4.30 -5.87 3.35
CA VAL A 22 5.39 -5.98 2.35
C VAL A 22 6.36 -4.81 2.46
N THR A 23 5.85 -3.59 2.61
CA THR A 23 6.67 -2.39 2.78
C THR A 23 7.47 -2.45 4.07
N TRP A 24 6.83 -2.88 5.17
CA TRP A 24 7.51 -3.06 6.45
C TRP A 24 8.67 -4.03 6.33
N TRP A 25 8.45 -5.17 5.65
CA TRP A 25 9.51 -6.15 5.40
C TRP A 25 10.61 -5.61 4.48
N ALA A 26 10.26 -4.92 3.40
CA ALA A 26 11.22 -4.35 2.45
C ALA A 26 12.10 -3.26 3.09
N LEU A 27 11.52 -2.41 3.94
CA LEU A 27 12.26 -1.38 4.65
C LEU A 27 13.27 -1.94 5.66
N GLN A 28 13.14 -3.19 6.11
CA GLN A 28 14.13 -3.82 7.01
C GLN A 28 15.46 -4.08 6.29
N ALA A 29 15.43 -4.26 4.97
CA ALA A 29 16.64 -4.43 4.17
C ALA A 29 17.47 -3.14 4.06
N LEU A 30 16.84 -1.98 4.28
CA LEU A 30 17.55 -0.72 4.40
C LEU A 30 18.13 -0.67 5.82
N HIS A 31 19.46 -0.80 5.94
CA HIS A 31 20.16 -0.67 7.22
C HIS A 31 20.03 0.77 7.78
N PHE A 32 18.88 1.11 8.36
CA PHE A 32 18.58 2.43 8.89
C PHE A 32 19.54 2.87 10.00
N ASP A 33 20.14 1.91 10.73
CA ASP A 33 21.20 2.17 11.71
C ASP A 33 22.43 2.86 11.10
N LYS A 34 22.70 2.67 9.79
CA LYS A 34 23.79 3.38 9.10
C LYS A 34 23.40 4.78 8.64
N ILE A 35 22.11 5.05 8.41
CA ILE A 35 21.61 6.31 7.84
C ILE A 35 21.27 7.31 8.96
N LEU A 36 20.66 6.85 10.05
CA LEU A 36 20.31 7.70 11.19
C LEU A 36 21.39 7.61 12.25
N ARG A 37 22.25 8.65 12.34
CA ARG A 37 23.25 8.78 13.40
C ARG A 37 22.60 8.62 14.78
N SER A 38 23.19 7.70 15.53
CA SER A 38 22.86 7.21 16.87
C SER A 38 22.70 8.32 17.93
N ASN A 39 21.57 9.01 17.95
CA ASN A 39 21.20 9.80 19.14
C ASN A 39 19.70 9.78 19.50
N SER A 40 18.84 9.11 18.72
CA SER A 40 17.46 8.87 19.15
C SER A 40 16.79 7.70 18.42
N VAL A 41 16.82 6.52 19.05
CA VAL A 41 16.15 5.30 18.60
C VAL A 41 14.64 5.50 18.40
N ILE A 42 14.02 6.34 19.26
CA ILE A 42 12.58 6.63 19.19
C ILE A 42 12.22 7.37 17.90
N LYS A 43 12.96 8.42 17.53
CA LYS A 43 12.66 9.20 16.30
C LYS A 43 12.86 8.35 15.05
N ALA A 44 13.87 7.48 15.05
CA ALA A 44 14.11 6.53 13.96
C ALA A 44 12.95 5.55 13.79
N ARG A 45 12.43 5.01 14.89
CA ARG A 45 11.30 4.07 14.87
C ARG A 45 10.00 4.73 14.40
N VAL A 46 9.72 5.95 14.85
CA VAL A 46 8.55 6.70 14.38
C VAL A 46 8.65 6.99 12.88
N LEU A 47 9.82 7.46 12.41
CA LEU A 47 10.06 7.69 10.99
C LEU A 47 9.84 6.40 10.16
N TYR A 48 10.31 5.26 10.67
CA TYR A 48 10.16 3.97 10.02
C TYR A 48 8.68 3.57 9.86
N ILE A 49 7.87 3.75 10.90
CA ILE A 49 6.42 3.49 10.84
C ILE A 49 5.75 4.43 9.85
N LEU A 50 6.07 5.73 9.90
CA LEU A 50 5.51 6.71 8.97
C LEU A 50 5.86 6.39 7.52
N LEU A 51 7.12 6.01 7.27
CA LEU A 51 7.59 5.64 5.94
C LEU A 51 6.89 4.37 5.44
N THR A 52 6.70 3.39 6.32
CA THR A 52 5.96 2.17 6.00
C THR A 52 4.53 2.49 5.58
N VAL A 53 3.81 3.31 6.37
CA VAL A 53 2.42 3.65 6.07
C VAL A 53 2.33 4.51 4.81
N ALA A 54 3.24 5.46 4.62
CA ALA A 54 3.27 6.32 3.45
C ALA A 54 3.51 5.52 2.16
N ILE A 55 4.58 4.72 2.10
CA ILE A 55 4.91 3.92 0.93
C ILE A 55 3.84 2.84 0.71
N GLY A 56 3.46 2.11 1.76
CA GLY A 56 2.46 1.05 1.66
C GLY A 56 1.10 1.55 1.18
N SER A 57 0.68 2.74 1.62
CA SER A 57 -0.57 3.35 1.13
C SER A 57 -0.46 3.79 -0.33
N VAL A 58 0.65 4.38 -0.75
CA VAL A 58 0.87 4.80 -2.15
C VAL A 58 0.86 3.59 -3.08
N VAL A 59 1.60 2.54 -2.74
CA VAL A 59 1.65 1.31 -3.56
C VAL A 59 0.30 0.60 -3.59
N SER A 60 -0.41 0.56 -2.45
CA SER A 60 -1.76 0.00 -2.41
C SER A 60 -2.75 0.76 -3.27
N ASN A 61 -2.75 2.10 -3.20
CA ASN A 61 -3.63 2.92 -4.04
C ASN A 61 -3.31 2.71 -5.53
N PHE A 62 -2.03 2.72 -5.90
CA PHE A 62 -1.61 2.41 -7.26
C PHE A 62 -2.14 1.05 -7.73
N PHE A 63 -2.04 0.01 -6.88
CA PHE A 63 -2.53 -1.32 -7.21
C PHE A 63 -4.05 -1.37 -7.37
N LEU A 64 -4.79 -0.71 -6.48
CA LEU A 64 -6.26 -0.65 -6.53
C LEU A 64 -6.75 0.13 -7.76
N ASP A 65 -6.09 1.24 -8.10
CA ASP A 65 -6.39 2.03 -9.29
C ASP A 65 -6.15 1.20 -10.55
N TYR A 66 -5.00 0.51 -10.61
CA TYR A 66 -4.67 -0.38 -11.72
C TYR A 66 -5.70 -1.51 -11.86
N LEU A 67 -6.10 -2.14 -10.76
CA LEU A 67 -7.13 -3.17 -10.75
C LEU A 67 -8.50 -2.61 -11.17
N GLY A 68 -8.79 -1.37 -10.80
CA GLY A 68 -9.97 -0.63 -11.28
C GLY A 68 -9.95 -0.46 -12.80
N PHE A 69 -8.84 0.02 -13.37
CA PHE A 69 -8.67 0.14 -14.82
C PHE A 69 -8.77 -1.22 -15.53
N ALA A 70 -8.17 -2.27 -14.95
CA ALA A 70 -8.24 -3.62 -15.50
C ALA A 70 -9.67 -4.18 -15.53
N ASN A 71 -10.48 -3.91 -14.52
CA ASN A 71 -11.90 -4.29 -14.52
C ASN A 71 -12.73 -3.48 -15.51
N GLN A 72 -12.28 -2.28 -15.88
CA GLN A 72 -12.98 -1.42 -16.83
C GLN A 72 -12.63 -1.74 -18.29
N LEU A 73 -11.45 -2.29 -18.55
CA LEU A 73 -10.97 -2.67 -19.88
C LEU A 73 -11.97 -3.50 -20.71
N PRO A 74 -12.66 -4.51 -20.15
CA PRO A 74 -13.67 -5.28 -20.89
C PRO A 74 -14.81 -4.44 -21.46
N TYR A 75 -15.17 -3.32 -20.81
CA TYR A 75 -16.22 -2.42 -21.31
C TYR A 75 -15.86 -1.78 -22.66
N MET A 76 -14.56 -1.65 -23.00
CA MET A 76 -14.14 -1.15 -24.32
C MET A 76 -14.48 -2.11 -25.46
N PHE A 77 -14.64 -3.41 -25.16
CA PHE A 77 -14.94 -4.45 -26.13
C PHE A 77 -16.40 -4.92 -26.05
N SER A 78 -17.15 -4.38 -25.09
CA SER A 78 -18.58 -4.62 -24.92
C SER A 78 -19.35 -3.72 -25.89
N ASN A 79 -19.34 -4.07 -27.18
CA ASN A 79 -20.24 -3.48 -28.17
C ASN A 79 -21.57 -4.24 -28.15
N ASP A 80 -22.55 -3.72 -27.41
CA ASP A 80 -23.98 -3.93 -27.59
C ASP A 80 -24.73 -2.62 -27.28
#